data_AF-A0A918CC14-F1
#
_entry.id   AF-A0A918CC14-F1
#
_cell.length_a   1.000
_cell.length_b   1.000
_cell.length_c   1.000
_cell.angle_alpha   90.00
_cell.angle_beta   90.00
_cell.angle_gamma   90.00
#
_symmetry.space_group_name_H-M   'P 1'
#
loop_
_entity.id
_entity.type
_entity.pdbx_description
1 polymer ?
#
loop_
_entity_poly.entity_id
_entity_poly.type
_entity_poly.pdbx_seq_one_letter_code
_entity_poly.pdbx_strand_id
1 'polypeptide(L)'
;MPSAPPPLRRRIFPVAALSGVLMLTLTSCPEKITVPVSTVCTLSEADWQAIEAPAHSQARVWDELALHAIRNVLPQPTAHARTLFHLSAAMYDVWASYDGAAQGVFSHEKHSGSPAQLDEALNYAAHRVLKARYGTLVPGLATCFDTHLKHLGLDSANSDVTGDSAAAIGNRTGQAVLSAAANDGANEAGNYADTSGYTFLNAPLQPEFPGTTLNAPDHWQRLLLQTPFTQNSIPQSGPQTFMGAHWGSVQPFAMHRSGAFYHDTGPAPSVSNPLMRTRWIPDSLRRQAELDPASAVMLDTSPGAIGNNPLGSDAGSGHPLNPATGQPYAPNVVRQADYGRVLAEYWADGPRAETPPGHWNVIANQVADDPAFVRRMQGTGQPLGALEWDVKLYLALNGALHDAAISAWEIKRQTDTGRPISLIRYLAAQSAAGGAGLIPEAGLIEERGGTLQVRGWHPGTGVVWEDPLTWVPYQLSNFVSPAFPAFVSGHSTFSRAAAEVLTTLTGSAFFPGGLHEFVAPPSYLKTDRPSNTAEVRLQWATYADAADQAGQSRIWGGIHLEPDDLTGRRIGHLVGLDAVNLALRYFAGNAP
;
A
#
# COMPACT_ATOMS: atom_id res chain seq x y z
N MET A 1 -39.22 -65.92 6.22
CA MET A 1 -40.50 -65.48 6.83
C MET A 1 -40.17 -64.72 8.09
N PRO A 2 -40.83 -63.62 8.46
CA PRO A 2 -41.76 -62.72 7.74
C PRO A 2 -41.07 -61.34 7.50
N SER A 3 -41.57 -60.30 6.84
CA SER A 3 -42.69 -59.99 5.94
C SER A 3 -42.41 -58.56 5.44
N ALA A 4 -42.37 -58.35 4.13
CA ALA A 4 -42.17 -57.03 3.52
C ALA A 4 -43.43 -56.14 3.66
N PRO A 5 -43.30 -54.81 3.80
CA PRO A 5 -44.35 -53.86 3.45
C PRO A 5 -44.06 -53.09 2.14
N PRO A 6 -45.09 -52.47 1.52
CA PRO A 6 -45.25 -52.26 0.07
C PRO A 6 -44.98 -50.80 -0.40
N PRO A 7 -45.15 -50.44 -1.69
CA PRO A 7 -44.41 -49.35 -2.34
C PRO A 7 -45.10 -47.98 -2.37
N LEU A 8 -44.26 -46.99 -2.73
CA LEU A 8 -44.50 -45.58 -3.08
C LEU A 8 -45.88 -45.27 -3.69
N ARG A 9 -46.57 -44.28 -3.09
CA ARG A 9 -47.64 -43.52 -3.77
C ARG A 9 -47.15 -42.09 -4.06
N ARG A 10 -46.97 -41.80 -5.34
CA ARG A 10 -46.96 -40.44 -5.91
C ARG A 10 -48.30 -39.77 -5.61
N ARG A 11 -48.27 -38.54 -5.11
CA ARG A 11 -49.38 -37.58 -5.26
C ARG A 11 -48.91 -36.44 -6.16
N ILE A 12 -49.51 -36.41 -7.34
CA ILE A 12 -49.55 -35.28 -8.28
C ILE A 12 -50.70 -34.39 -7.83
N PHE A 13 -50.56 -33.05 -7.93
CA PHE A 13 -51.55 -32.03 -8.37
C PHE A 13 -51.00 -30.63 -8.01
N PRO A 14 -51.34 -29.55 -8.74
CA PRO A 14 -51.38 -29.36 -10.20
C PRO A 14 -50.47 -28.19 -10.66
N VAL A 15 -50.14 -28.18 -11.95
CA VAL A 15 -49.58 -27.01 -12.63
C VAL A 15 -50.72 -26.00 -12.86
N ALA A 16 -50.63 -24.83 -12.25
CA ALA A 16 -51.40 -23.66 -12.65
C ALA A 16 -50.42 -22.65 -13.28
N ALA A 17 -50.59 -22.45 -14.58
CA ALA A 17 -49.96 -21.36 -15.31
C ALA A 17 -50.56 -20.03 -14.80
N LEU A 18 -49.71 -19.15 -14.28
CA LEU A 18 -49.99 -17.72 -14.25
C LEU A 18 -48.87 -17.00 -15.00
N SER A 19 -49.18 -16.65 -16.24
CA SER A 19 -48.54 -15.57 -16.97
C SER A 19 -48.68 -14.29 -16.16
N GLY A 20 -47.56 -13.82 -15.60
CA GLY A 20 -47.47 -12.57 -14.87
C GLY A 20 -46.04 -12.08 -14.95
N VAL A 21 -45.73 -11.34 -16.02
CA VAL A 21 -44.50 -10.54 -16.11
C VAL A 21 -44.60 -9.48 -15.02
N LEU A 22 -44.02 -9.77 -13.85
CA LEU A 22 -43.73 -8.74 -12.86
C LEU A 22 -42.41 -8.10 -13.27
N MET A 23 -42.49 -7.04 -14.07
CA MET A 23 -41.41 -6.06 -14.16
C MET A 23 -41.18 -5.52 -12.74
N LEU A 24 -40.25 -6.12 -12.00
CA LEU A 24 -39.62 -5.45 -10.88
C LEU A 24 -38.80 -4.30 -11.47
N THR A 25 -39.40 -3.12 -11.49
CA THR A 25 -38.66 -1.87 -11.59
C THR A 25 -37.71 -1.82 -10.40
N LEU A 26 -36.43 -2.12 -10.65
CA LEU A 26 -35.33 -1.86 -9.72
C LEU A 26 -35.14 -0.33 -9.60
N THR A 27 -36.08 0.32 -8.93
CA THR A 27 -35.97 1.70 -8.47
C THR A 27 -35.92 1.69 -6.95
N SER A 28 -34.79 1.23 -6.41
CA SER A 28 -34.30 1.70 -5.12
C SER A 28 -32.80 1.43 -5.06
N CYS A 29 -32.03 2.50 -4.91
CA CYS A 29 -30.65 2.41 -4.44
C CYS A 29 -30.64 1.59 -3.14
N PRO A 30 -29.63 0.75 -2.88
CA PRO A 30 -29.43 0.25 -1.53
C PRO A 30 -29.25 1.48 -0.62
N GLU A 31 -30.05 1.56 0.45
CA GLU A 31 -29.82 2.49 1.54
C GLU A 31 -28.35 2.36 1.96
N LYS A 32 -27.65 3.50 2.05
CA LYS A 32 -26.31 3.55 2.62
C LYS A 32 -26.39 2.87 3.98
N ILE A 33 -25.70 1.74 4.15
CA ILE A 33 -25.49 1.14 5.45
C ILE A 33 -24.75 2.19 6.28
N THR A 34 -25.47 2.92 7.13
CA THR A 34 -24.90 3.82 8.12
C THR A 34 -24.37 2.96 9.25
N VAL A 35 -23.11 2.55 9.14
CA VAL A 35 -22.38 2.01 10.29
C VAL A 35 -22.36 3.11 11.36
N PRO A 36 -22.83 2.86 12.59
CA PRO A 36 -22.78 3.87 13.64
C PRO A 36 -21.32 4.25 13.86
N VAL A 37 -20.99 5.49 13.53
CA VAL A 37 -19.61 5.98 13.66
C VAL A 37 -19.41 6.33 15.13
N SER A 38 -18.51 5.59 15.79
CA SER A 38 -18.13 5.89 17.17
C SER A 38 -17.67 7.35 17.27
N THR A 39 -18.21 8.08 18.25
CA THR A 39 -17.75 9.41 18.64
C THR A 39 -16.71 9.35 19.76
N VAL A 40 -16.32 8.15 20.18
CA VAL A 40 -15.32 7.91 21.23
C VAL A 40 -14.02 7.45 20.58
N CYS A 41 -12.89 7.88 21.15
CA CYS A 41 -11.58 7.39 20.74
C CYS A 41 -11.49 5.86 20.88
N THR A 42 -10.99 5.20 19.84
CA THR A 42 -10.91 3.73 19.77
C THR A 42 -9.63 3.16 20.38
N LEU A 43 -8.67 4.01 20.75
CA LEU A 43 -7.43 3.61 21.41
C LEU A 43 -7.72 3.18 22.86
N SER A 44 -7.23 1.99 23.21
CA SER A 44 -7.24 1.50 24.59
C SER A 44 -6.13 2.16 25.41
N GLU A 45 -6.18 1.97 26.73
CA GLU A 45 -5.12 2.42 27.63
C GLU A 45 -3.74 1.83 27.25
N ALA A 46 -3.70 0.56 26.83
CA ALA A 46 -2.47 -0.08 26.39
C ALA A 46 -1.93 0.54 25.09
N ASP A 47 -2.84 0.93 24.17
CA ASP A 47 -2.44 1.61 22.94
C ASP A 47 -1.86 3.00 23.26
N TRP A 48 -2.46 3.75 24.18
CA TRP A 48 -1.92 5.04 24.62
C TRP A 48 -0.54 4.90 25.27
N GLN A 49 -0.34 3.92 26.14
CA GLN A 49 0.97 3.67 26.75
C GLN A 49 2.05 3.32 25.73
N ALA A 50 1.69 2.63 24.64
CA ALA A 50 2.61 2.32 23.56
C ALA A 50 2.90 3.56 22.68
N ILE A 51 1.87 4.32 22.33
CA ILE A 51 1.97 5.51 21.47
C ILE A 51 2.73 6.64 22.19
N GLU A 52 2.38 6.93 23.44
CA GLU A 52 2.95 8.00 24.27
C GLU A 52 4.13 7.51 25.13
N ALA A 53 4.86 6.48 24.67
CA ALA A 53 6.00 5.96 25.39
C ALA A 53 7.03 7.08 25.66
N PRO A 54 7.67 7.13 26.85
CA PRO A 54 8.56 8.24 27.22
C PRO A 54 9.76 8.47 26.29
N ALA A 55 10.13 7.46 25.50
CA ALA A 55 11.22 7.55 24.53
C ALA A 55 10.78 8.21 23.19
N HIS A 56 9.48 8.30 22.93
CA HIS A 56 8.94 8.88 21.72
C HIS A 56 8.97 10.40 21.78
N SER A 57 9.42 11.03 20.69
CA SER A 57 9.22 12.47 20.52
C SER A 57 7.74 12.77 20.24
N GLN A 58 7.34 14.04 20.38
CA GLN A 58 6.00 14.46 19.99
C GLN A 58 5.73 14.20 18.49
N ALA A 59 6.75 14.30 17.62
CA ALA A 59 6.61 13.95 16.21
C ALA A 59 6.28 12.46 16.00
N ARG A 60 6.95 11.56 16.75
CA ARG A 60 6.66 10.13 16.74
C ARG A 60 5.24 9.82 17.22
N VAL A 61 4.78 10.49 18.28
CA VAL A 61 3.42 10.29 18.79
C VAL A 61 2.37 10.65 17.73
N TRP A 62 2.53 11.79 17.06
CA TRP A 62 1.61 12.22 16.01
C TRP A 62 1.66 11.36 14.75
N ASP A 63 2.83 10.81 14.40
CA ASP A 63 2.94 9.79 13.36
C ASP A 63 2.14 8.53 13.70
N GLU A 64 2.30 7.97 14.91
CA GLU A 64 1.52 6.80 15.35
C GLU A 64 0.00 7.06 15.37
N LEU A 65 -0.42 8.28 15.74
CA LEU A 65 -1.82 8.70 15.66
C LEU A 65 -2.32 8.81 14.21
N ALA A 66 -1.49 9.26 13.28
CA ALA A 66 -1.81 9.26 11.85
C ALA A 66 -1.91 7.84 11.29
N LEU A 67 -0.98 6.95 11.66
CA LEU A 67 -1.03 5.54 11.30
C LEU A 67 -2.31 4.87 11.85
N HIS A 68 -2.67 5.13 13.11
CA HIS A 68 -3.95 4.70 13.68
C HIS A 68 -5.14 5.23 12.88
N ALA A 69 -5.14 6.50 12.51
CA ALA A 69 -6.21 7.08 11.68
C ALA A 69 -6.34 6.35 10.34
N ILE A 70 -5.22 6.08 9.66
CA ILE A 70 -5.19 5.37 8.38
C ILE A 70 -5.80 3.96 8.50
N ARG A 71 -5.48 3.23 9.57
CA ARG A 71 -6.04 1.88 9.83
C ARG A 71 -7.57 1.90 9.98
N ASN A 72 -8.15 3.05 10.33
CA ASN A 72 -9.58 3.19 10.65
C ASN A 72 -10.39 3.92 9.57
N VAL A 73 -9.80 4.28 8.43
CA VAL A 73 -10.52 4.90 7.30
C VAL A 73 -10.46 4.05 6.03
N LEU A 74 -11.19 4.49 4.99
CA LEU A 74 -11.15 3.87 3.67
C LEU A 74 -9.72 3.89 3.12
N PRO A 75 -9.16 2.74 2.70
CA PRO A 75 -7.84 2.66 2.11
C PRO A 75 -7.72 3.53 0.85
N GLN A 76 -6.96 4.62 0.94
CA GLN A 76 -6.68 5.55 -0.15
C GLN A 76 -5.18 5.89 -0.14
N PRO A 77 -4.31 5.04 -0.71
CA PRO A 77 -2.85 5.18 -0.55
C PRO A 77 -2.34 6.54 -1.02
N THR A 78 -2.94 7.13 -2.06
CA THR A 78 -2.58 8.46 -2.54
C THR A 78 -2.92 9.57 -1.54
N ALA A 79 -4.15 9.57 -1.00
CA ALA A 79 -4.59 10.54 0.01
C ALA A 79 -3.89 10.36 1.36
N HIS A 80 -3.52 9.12 1.70
CA HIS A 80 -2.76 8.80 2.90
C HIS A 80 -1.32 9.30 2.81
N ALA A 81 -0.61 9.05 1.70
CA ALA A 81 0.73 9.59 1.46
C ALA A 81 0.74 11.14 1.56
N ARG A 82 -0.26 11.78 0.96
CA ARG A 82 -0.44 13.25 1.03
C ARG A 82 -0.70 13.74 2.45
N THR A 83 -1.50 13.02 3.24
CA THR A 83 -1.78 13.42 4.63
C THR A 83 -0.55 13.25 5.52
N LEU A 84 0.18 12.15 5.37
CA LEU A 84 1.44 11.92 6.06
C LEU A 84 2.45 13.04 5.73
N PHE A 85 2.61 13.41 4.46
CA PHE A 85 3.50 14.51 4.07
C PHE A 85 3.11 15.84 4.71
N HIS A 86 1.83 16.22 4.65
CA HIS A 86 1.37 17.47 5.24
C HIS A 86 1.52 17.50 6.77
N LEU A 87 1.28 16.37 7.45
CA LEU A 87 1.56 16.25 8.88
C LEU A 87 3.07 16.44 9.15
N SER A 88 3.92 15.71 8.43
CA SER A 88 5.38 15.80 8.59
C SER A 88 5.90 17.20 8.33
N ALA A 89 5.42 17.86 7.29
CA ALA A 89 5.79 19.24 6.97
C ALA A 89 5.29 20.22 8.04
N ALA A 90 4.08 20.07 8.60
CA ALA A 90 3.61 20.92 9.68
C ALA A 90 4.50 20.81 10.94
N MET A 91 4.87 19.58 11.33
CA MET A 91 5.75 19.34 12.48
C MET A 91 7.17 19.84 12.23
N TYR A 92 7.69 19.60 11.03
CA TYR A 92 9.00 20.06 10.61
C TYR A 92 9.07 21.59 10.54
N ASP A 93 8.05 22.27 10.00
CA ASP A 93 8.02 23.73 9.90
C ASP A 93 7.99 24.39 11.27
N VAL A 94 7.27 23.80 12.23
CA VAL A 94 7.35 24.26 13.62
C VAL A 94 8.77 24.08 14.14
N TRP A 95 9.38 22.88 14.03
CA TRP A 95 10.75 22.66 14.48
C TRP A 95 11.76 23.62 13.82
N ALA A 96 11.67 23.77 12.50
CA ALA A 96 12.54 24.65 11.70
C ALA A 96 12.37 26.12 12.08
N SER A 97 11.21 26.53 12.61
CA SER A 97 11.01 27.91 13.09
C SER A 97 11.84 28.23 14.34
N TYR A 98 12.17 27.23 15.16
CA TYR A 98 13.05 27.38 16.34
C TYR A 98 14.52 27.04 16.05
N ASP A 99 14.82 26.44 14.89
CA ASP A 99 16.18 26.15 14.46
C ASP A 99 16.83 27.35 13.75
N GLY A 100 18.14 27.53 13.98
CA GLY A 100 18.89 28.67 13.44
C GLY A 100 19.23 28.58 11.94
N ALA A 101 19.24 27.37 11.36
CA ALA A 101 19.65 27.14 9.98
C ALA A 101 18.49 26.66 9.10
N ALA A 102 17.70 25.71 9.58
CA ALA A 102 16.67 25.03 8.79
C ALA A 102 15.61 26.00 8.24
N GLN A 103 15.06 25.71 7.06
CA GLN A 103 13.95 26.45 6.47
C GLN A 103 12.70 25.56 6.49
N GLY A 104 11.54 26.11 6.85
CA GLY A 104 10.26 25.40 6.71
C GLY A 104 9.75 25.40 5.27
N VAL A 105 8.89 24.44 4.94
CA VAL A 105 8.32 24.18 3.62
C VAL A 105 7.18 25.15 3.31
N PHE A 106 6.24 25.31 4.23
CA PHE A 106 5.03 26.12 4.08
C PHE A 106 5.02 27.36 4.98
N SER A 107 5.69 27.31 6.13
CA SER A 107 5.91 28.42 7.04
C SER A 107 7.40 28.75 7.14
N HIS A 108 7.74 30.03 7.06
CA HIS A 108 9.13 30.52 7.14
C HIS A 108 9.38 31.43 8.35
N GLU A 109 8.46 31.42 9.33
CA GLU A 109 8.63 32.17 10.56
C GLU A 109 9.84 31.70 11.36
N LYS A 110 10.42 32.60 12.16
CA LYS A 110 11.54 32.30 13.06
C LYS A 110 11.21 32.78 14.47
N HIS A 111 11.40 31.89 15.43
CA HIS A 111 10.99 32.06 16.82
C HIS A 111 12.12 31.67 17.76
N SER A 112 12.10 32.24 18.95
CA SER A 112 12.94 31.83 20.07
C SER A 112 12.04 31.30 21.18
N GLY A 113 12.41 30.18 21.80
CA GLY A 113 11.62 29.59 22.86
C GLY A 113 12.31 28.40 23.52
N SER A 114 11.71 27.93 24.60
CA SER A 114 12.12 26.72 25.29
C SER A 114 11.70 25.46 24.51
N PRO A 115 12.33 24.30 24.75
CA PRO A 115 11.88 23.02 24.21
C PRO A 115 10.40 22.71 24.50
N ALA A 116 9.88 23.11 25.67
CA ALA A 116 8.47 22.93 26.00
C ALA A 116 7.53 23.76 25.12
N GLN A 117 7.93 24.99 24.75
CA GLN A 117 7.15 25.83 23.82
C GLN A 117 7.20 25.28 22.40
N LEU A 118 8.34 24.72 21.98
CA LEU A 118 8.46 24.01 20.71
C LEU A 118 7.52 22.79 20.66
N ASP A 119 7.53 21.96 21.71
CA ASP A 119 6.66 20.78 21.80
C ASP A 119 5.17 21.18 21.81
N GLU A 120 4.78 22.23 22.53
CA GLU A 120 3.42 22.75 22.52
C GLU A 120 3.00 23.22 21.11
N ALA A 121 3.83 24.01 20.43
CA ALA A 121 3.54 24.48 19.07
C ALA A 121 3.40 23.32 18.09
N LEU A 122 4.28 22.31 18.19
CA LEU A 122 4.27 21.15 17.29
C LEU A 122 2.98 20.36 17.46
N ASN A 123 2.55 20.18 18.71
CA ASN A 123 1.29 19.52 19.05
C ASN A 123 0.06 20.19 18.44
N TYR A 124 -0.04 21.52 18.53
CA TYR A 124 -1.15 22.25 17.90
C TYR A 124 -1.11 22.18 16.37
N ALA A 125 0.07 22.23 15.76
CA ALA A 125 0.20 22.11 14.30
C ALA A 125 -0.27 20.73 13.80
N ALA A 126 0.21 19.65 14.43
CA ALA A 126 -0.15 18.28 14.09
C ALA A 126 -1.65 17.99 14.35
N HIS A 127 -2.16 18.41 15.51
CA HIS A 127 -3.57 18.31 15.86
C HIS A 127 -4.46 18.95 14.81
N ARG A 128 -4.14 20.18 14.40
CA ARG A 128 -4.92 20.91 13.40
C ARG A 128 -4.98 20.18 12.07
N VAL A 129 -3.84 19.67 11.59
CA VAL A 129 -3.77 18.93 10.32
C VAL A 129 -4.58 17.64 10.40
N LEU A 130 -4.36 16.78 11.39
CA LEU A 130 -5.05 15.49 11.47
C LEU A 130 -6.54 15.63 11.76
N LYS A 131 -6.94 16.57 12.62
CA LYS A 131 -8.36 16.83 12.90
C LYS A 131 -9.09 17.33 11.66
N ALA A 132 -8.45 18.17 10.83
CA ALA A 132 -9.02 18.60 9.56
C ALA A 132 -9.18 17.44 8.55
N ARG A 133 -8.19 16.55 8.47
CA ARG A 133 -8.17 15.44 7.49
C ARG A 133 -9.07 14.27 7.84
N TYR A 134 -9.12 13.89 9.12
CA TYR A 134 -9.78 12.66 9.56
C TYR A 134 -11.01 12.91 10.45
N GLY A 135 -11.11 14.07 11.10
CA GLY A 135 -12.14 14.32 12.10
C GLY A 135 -13.57 14.32 11.55
N THR A 136 -13.75 14.71 10.29
CA THR A 136 -15.05 14.65 9.60
C THR A 136 -15.34 13.28 8.97
N LEU A 137 -14.31 12.47 8.72
CA LEU A 137 -14.44 11.12 8.18
C LEU A 137 -14.89 10.13 9.25
N VAL A 138 -14.27 10.19 10.42
CA VAL A 138 -14.57 9.34 11.58
C VAL A 138 -14.48 10.18 12.86
N PRO A 139 -15.60 10.64 13.46
CA PRO A 139 -15.58 11.52 14.62
C PRO A 139 -14.75 11.04 15.81
N GLY A 140 -14.71 9.73 16.08
CA GLY A 140 -13.87 9.15 17.14
C GLY A 140 -12.36 9.40 16.96
N LEU A 141 -11.88 9.61 15.73
CA LEU A 141 -10.48 9.97 15.48
C LEU A 141 -10.18 11.40 15.96
N ALA A 142 -11.09 12.35 15.73
CA ALA A 142 -10.95 13.70 16.30
C ALA A 142 -10.89 13.66 17.82
N THR A 143 -11.68 12.78 18.45
CA THR A 143 -11.62 12.56 19.90
C THR A 143 -10.28 12.00 20.35
N CYS A 144 -9.65 11.08 19.61
CA CYS A 144 -8.30 10.61 19.93
C CYS A 144 -7.28 11.76 19.91
N PHE A 145 -7.31 12.61 18.88
CA PHE A 145 -6.39 13.75 18.78
C PHE A 145 -6.62 14.77 19.90
N ASP A 146 -7.89 15.04 20.25
CA ASP A 146 -8.24 15.90 21.38
C ASP A 146 -7.79 15.31 22.72
N THR A 147 -7.84 13.98 22.88
CA THR A 147 -7.38 13.27 24.09
C THR A 147 -5.88 13.41 24.28
N HIS A 148 -5.08 13.26 23.22
CA HIS A 148 -3.63 13.44 23.31
C HIS A 148 -3.26 14.84 23.83
N LEU A 149 -3.85 15.91 23.27
CA LEU A 149 -3.64 17.27 23.80
C LEU A 149 -4.02 17.39 25.28
N LYS A 150 -5.10 16.74 25.72
CA LYS A 150 -5.52 16.75 27.12
C LYS A 150 -4.56 16.00 28.04
N HIS A 151 -3.95 14.89 27.59
CA HIS A 151 -2.90 14.19 28.36
C HIS A 151 -1.70 15.11 28.62
N LEU A 152 -1.40 16.02 27.68
CA LEU A 152 -0.36 17.04 27.81
C LEU A 152 -0.81 18.28 28.61
N GLY A 153 -2.07 18.36 29.05
CA GLY A 153 -2.63 19.52 29.73
C GLY A 153 -2.94 20.71 28.81
N LEU A 154 -3.00 20.50 27.50
CA LEU A 154 -3.27 21.52 26.48
C LEU A 154 -4.78 21.62 26.18
N ASP A 155 -5.23 22.81 25.78
CA ASP A 155 -6.63 23.05 25.40
C ASP A 155 -6.87 22.66 23.94
N SER A 156 -7.50 21.50 23.74
CA SER A 156 -7.87 21.00 22.40
C SER A 156 -8.83 21.90 21.60
N ALA A 157 -9.46 22.90 22.25
CA ALA A 157 -10.31 23.88 21.60
C ALA A 157 -9.57 25.17 21.18
N ASN A 158 -8.31 25.34 21.57
CA ASN A 158 -7.54 26.52 21.21
C ASN A 158 -7.25 26.55 19.70
N SER A 159 -7.79 27.57 19.04
CA SER A 159 -7.63 27.81 17.60
C SER A 159 -7.03 29.18 17.30
N ASP A 160 -6.42 29.85 18.29
CA ASP A 160 -5.80 31.16 18.10
C ASP A 160 -4.64 31.04 17.12
N VAL A 161 -4.53 32.00 16.21
CA VAL A 161 -3.50 32.12 15.18
C VAL A 161 -2.75 33.45 15.29
N THR A 162 -3.00 34.24 16.33
CA THR A 162 -2.48 35.60 16.48
C THR A 162 -1.43 35.69 17.59
N GLY A 163 -0.37 36.47 17.36
CA GLY A 163 0.74 36.63 18.31
C GLY A 163 1.71 35.46 18.37
N ASP A 164 2.56 35.45 19.40
CA ASP A 164 3.74 34.57 19.49
C ASP A 164 3.62 33.51 20.59
N SER A 165 2.39 33.18 21.03
CA SER A 165 2.19 32.02 21.89
C SER A 165 2.52 30.74 21.12
N ALA A 166 3.00 29.70 21.81
CA ALA A 166 3.29 28.41 21.18
C ALA A 166 2.06 27.85 20.46
N ALA A 167 0.88 27.92 21.10
CA ALA A 167 -0.39 27.59 20.46
C ALA A 167 -0.67 28.38 19.18
N ALA A 168 -0.45 29.70 19.18
CA ALA A 168 -0.65 30.54 17.99
C ALA A 168 0.30 30.19 16.85
N ILE A 169 1.57 29.94 17.16
CA ILE A 169 2.59 29.51 16.19
C ILE A 169 2.19 28.17 15.58
N GLY A 170 1.86 27.17 16.42
CA GLY A 170 1.43 25.85 15.97
C GLY A 170 0.19 25.88 15.09
N ASN A 171 -0.85 26.58 15.54
CA ASN A 171 -2.10 26.73 14.80
C ASN A 171 -1.89 27.46 13.46
N ARG A 172 -1.06 28.51 13.41
CA ARG A 172 -0.72 29.18 12.15
C ARG A 172 0.01 28.26 11.19
N THR A 173 1.01 27.52 11.66
CA THR A 173 1.76 26.59 10.82
C THR A 173 0.86 25.50 10.24
N GLY A 174 0.02 24.87 11.08
CA GLY A 174 -0.98 23.91 10.61
C GLY A 174 -1.97 24.54 9.60
N GLN A 175 -2.37 25.80 9.82
CA GLN A 175 -3.23 26.52 8.88
C GLN A 175 -2.52 26.80 7.54
N ALA A 176 -1.23 27.15 7.56
CA ALA A 176 -0.45 27.39 6.34
C ALA A 176 -0.42 26.15 5.45
N VAL A 177 -0.17 24.98 6.04
CA VAL A 177 -0.21 23.68 5.35
C VAL A 177 -1.60 23.41 4.77
N LEU A 178 -2.66 23.54 5.56
CA LEU A 178 -4.03 23.30 5.10
C LEU A 178 -4.46 24.27 3.99
N SER A 179 -4.04 25.53 4.06
CA SER A 179 -4.30 26.54 3.04
C SER A 179 -3.59 26.23 1.72
N ALA A 180 -2.32 25.83 1.77
CA ALA A 180 -1.56 25.43 0.59
C ALA A 180 -2.18 24.19 -0.07
N ALA A 181 -2.60 23.23 0.74
CA ALA A 181 -3.21 21.98 0.31
C ALA A 181 -4.62 22.15 -0.31
N ALA A 182 -5.32 23.25 -0.06
CA ALA A 182 -6.70 23.44 -0.52
C ALA A 182 -6.84 23.43 -2.06
N ASN A 183 -5.80 23.85 -2.78
CA ASN A 183 -5.80 23.96 -4.24
C ASN A 183 -4.61 23.23 -4.89
N ASP A 184 -4.05 22.24 -4.20
CA ASP A 184 -2.87 21.50 -4.67
C ASP A 184 -3.18 20.47 -5.77
N GLY A 185 -4.39 20.47 -6.33
CA GLY A 185 -4.83 19.51 -7.34
C GLY A 185 -5.48 18.24 -6.79
N ALA A 186 -5.45 17.97 -5.48
CA ALA A 186 -6.02 16.72 -4.93
C ALA A 186 -7.55 16.68 -4.93
N ASN A 187 -8.23 17.82 -5.09
CA ASN A 187 -9.69 17.95 -5.00
C ASN A 187 -10.26 17.44 -3.66
N GLU A 188 -9.61 17.79 -2.55
CA GLU A 188 -10.01 17.34 -1.22
C GLU A 188 -11.44 17.78 -0.84
N ALA A 189 -11.83 19.02 -1.14
CA ALA A 189 -13.18 19.51 -0.88
C ALA A 189 -14.27 18.72 -1.64
N GLY A 190 -13.91 18.12 -2.78
CA GLY A 190 -14.75 17.20 -3.54
C GLY A 190 -14.61 15.72 -3.12
N ASN A 191 -14.07 15.45 -1.93
CA ASN A 191 -13.75 14.10 -1.44
C ASN A 191 -12.84 13.31 -2.40
N TYR A 192 -11.85 13.99 -2.98
CA TYR A 192 -10.90 13.41 -3.92
C TYR A 192 -11.57 12.80 -5.17
N ALA A 193 -12.77 13.25 -5.53
CA ALA A 193 -13.43 12.81 -6.76
C ALA A 193 -12.59 13.15 -7.99
N ASP A 194 -12.59 12.27 -8.99
CA ASP A 194 -11.86 12.46 -10.24
C ASP A 194 -12.31 13.75 -10.94
N THR A 195 -11.33 14.59 -11.29
CA THR A 195 -11.52 15.83 -12.05
C THR A 195 -10.95 15.73 -13.47
N SER A 196 -10.33 14.60 -13.83
CA SER A 196 -9.65 14.39 -15.11
C SER A 196 -10.58 13.91 -16.23
N GLY A 197 -11.83 13.53 -15.90
CA GLY A 197 -12.79 13.00 -16.87
C GLY A 197 -12.44 11.60 -17.39
N TYR A 198 -11.83 10.75 -16.55
CA TYR A 198 -11.48 9.39 -16.93
C TYR A 198 -12.74 8.59 -17.33
N THR A 199 -12.63 7.83 -18.42
CA THR A 199 -13.72 6.97 -18.93
C THR A 199 -13.25 5.53 -19.04
N PHE A 200 -14.15 4.60 -18.71
CA PHE A 200 -13.86 3.17 -18.77
C PHE A 200 -14.12 2.66 -20.19
N LEU A 201 -13.11 2.04 -20.82
CA LEU A 201 -13.26 1.44 -22.16
C LEU A 201 -13.79 0.00 -22.12
N ASN A 202 -13.59 -0.69 -21.00
CA ASN A 202 -14.01 -2.08 -20.82
C ASN A 202 -15.20 -2.19 -19.85
N ALA A 203 -16.11 -3.14 -20.15
CA ALA A 203 -17.20 -3.49 -19.25
C ALA A 203 -16.65 -4.16 -17.98
N PRO A 204 -17.27 -3.93 -16.80
CA PRO A 204 -16.81 -4.56 -15.56
C PRO A 204 -16.74 -6.08 -15.67
N LEU A 205 -15.67 -6.67 -15.11
CA LEU A 205 -15.55 -8.11 -14.92
C LEU A 205 -16.25 -8.51 -13.63
N GLN A 206 -17.08 -9.55 -13.70
CA GLN A 206 -17.64 -10.25 -12.54
C GLN A 206 -16.83 -11.54 -12.32
N PRO A 207 -15.87 -11.56 -11.37
CA PRO A 207 -14.92 -12.67 -11.25
C PRO A 207 -15.57 -14.03 -10.99
N GLU A 208 -16.78 -14.06 -10.42
CA GLU A 208 -17.54 -15.27 -10.14
C GLU A 208 -18.04 -16.01 -11.39
N PHE A 209 -18.07 -15.34 -12.55
CA PHE A 209 -18.49 -15.95 -13.81
C PHE A 209 -17.26 -16.21 -14.70
N PRO A 210 -17.28 -17.32 -15.49
CA PRO A 210 -16.22 -17.59 -16.44
C PRO A 210 -16.19 -16.55 -17.56
N GLY A 211 -14.98 -16.17 -17.95
CA GLY A 211 -14.71 -15.35 -19.13
C GLY A 211 -14.43 -13.89 -18.81
N THR A 212 -14.28 -13.10 -19.87
CA THR A 212 -14.12 -11.65 -19.82
C THR A 212 -14.49 -11.02 -21.17
N THR A 213 -14.95 -9.78 -21.15
CA THR A 213 -15.19 -8.97 -22.35
C THR A 213 -14.27 -7.74 -22.33
N LEU A 214 -13.15 -7.82 -23.06
CA LEU A 214 -12.17 -6.74 -23.24
C LEU A 214 -12.20 -6.26 -24.69
N ASN A 215 -12.91 -5.15 -24.93
CA ASN A 215 -12.91 -4.47 -26.23
C ASN A 215 -11.60 -3.71 -26.46
N ALA A 216 -10.95 -3.29 -25.36
CA ALA A 216 -9.68 -2.59 -25.36
C ALA A 216 -8.73 -3.37 -24.43
N PRO A 217 -8.04 -4.41 -24.92
CA PRO A 217 -7.30 -5.36 -24.07
C PRO A 217 -6.06 -4.77 -23.39
N ASP A 218 -5.52 -3.68 -23.93
CA ASP A 218 -4.46 -2.90 -23.29
C ASP A 218 -4.98 -1.94 -22.21
N HIS A 219 -6.30 -1.89 -21.98
CA HIS A 219 -6.92 -0.98 -21.03
C HIS A 219 -7.46 -1.70 -19.78
N TRP A 220 -7.53 -0.97 -18.67
CA TRP A 220 -7.98 -1.50 -17.40
C TRP A 220 -9.45 -1.92 -17.47
N GLN A 221 -9.76 -2.99 -16.75
CA GLN A 221 -11.11 -3.51 -16.60
C GLN A 221 -11.44 -3.53 -15.11
N ARG A 222 -12.40 -2.70 -14.74
CA ARG A 222 -12.90 -2.61 -13.37
C ARG A 222 -13.57 -3.93 -12.94
N LEU A 223 -13.43 -4.30 -11.68
CA LEU A 223 -14.15 -5.46 -11.13
C LEU A 223 -15.52 -5.05 -10.58
N LEU A 224 -16.50 -5.95 -10.67
CA LEU A 224 -17.80 -5.88 -10.02
C LEU A 224 -17.96 -7.15 -9.18
N LEU A 225 -17.78 -7.03 -7.86
CA LEU A 225 -17.95 -8.17 -6.94
C LEU A 225 -19.36 -8.18 -6.35
N GLN A 226 -19.86 -9.37 -6.03
CA GLN A 226 -21.16 -9.52 -5.34
C GLN A 226 -21.15 -8.98 -3.92
N THR A 227 -20.05 -9.18 -3.19
CA THR A 227 -19.84 -8.72 -1.82
C THR A 227 -18.48 -8.05 -1.67
N PRO A 228 -18.28 -6.83 -2.23
CA PRO A 228 -16.97 -6.18 -2.19
C PRO A 228 -16.71 -5.56 -0.83
N PHE A 229 -15.49 -5.74 -0.31
CA PHE A 229 -14.99 -5.05 0.86
C PHE A 229 -13.65 -4.36 0.52
N THR A 230 -13.33 -3.28 1.22
CA THR A 230 -11.99 -2.67 1.12
C THR A 230 -10.96 -3.51 1.84
N GLN A 231 -9.69 -3.13 1.71
CA GLN A 231 -8.59 -3.70 2.49
C GLN A 231 -8.95 -3.80 3.97
N ASN A 232 -9.46 -2.71 4.56
CA ASN A 232 -9.85 -2.63 5.97
C ASN A 232 -11.26 -3.18 6.27
N SER A 233 -11.75 -4.12 5.44
CA SER A 233 -13.04 -4.80 5.61
C SER A 233 -14.26 -3.87 5.63
N ILE A 234 -14.21 -2.74 4.91
CA ILE A 234 -15.35 -1.81 4.80
C ILE A 234 -16.18 -2.22 3.56
N PRO A 235 -17.50 -2.48 3.69
CA PRO A 235 -18.36 -2.83 2.55
C PRO A 235 -18.31 -1.78 1.43
N GLN A 236 -18.38 -2.22 0.18
CA GLN A 236 -18.48 -1.39 -1.01
C GLN A 236 -19.74 -1.76 -1.82
N SER A 237 -20.08 -0.96 -2.81
CA SER A 237 -21.21 -1.24 -3.71
C SER A 237 -20.88 -0.86 -5.14
N GLY A 238 -21.36 -1.66 -6.09
CA GLY A 238 -21.19 -1.39 -7.52
C GLY A 238 -19.79 -1.72 -8.04
N PRO A 239 -19.54 -1.43 -9.33
CA PRO A 239 -18.25 -1.69 -9.96
C PRO A 239 -17.20 -0.71 -9.42
N GLN A 240 -15.94 -1.17 -9.42
CA GLN A 240 -14.81 -0.33 -9.02
C GLN A 240 -14.74 0.98 -9.84
N THR A 241 -14.32 2.05 -9.18
CA THR A 241 -13.91 3.31 -9.80
C THR A 241 -12.39 3.42 -9.80
N PHE A 242 -11.82 4.22 -10.72
CA PHE A 242 -10.39 4.50 -10.67
C PHE A 242 -10.11 5.48 -9.52
N MET A 243 -9.66 4.93 -8.39
CA MET A 243 -9.27 5.71 -7.23
C MET A 243 -8.07 6.61 -7.57
N GLY A 244 -8.26 7.93 -7.46
CA GLY A 244 -7.21 8.92 -7.70
C GLY A 244 -6.84 9.11 -9.17
N ALA A 245 -7.75 8.95 -10.13
CA ALA A 245 -7.44 9.09 -11.56
C ALA A 245 -6.77 10.43 -11.94
N HIS A 246 -7.05 11.52 -11.20
CA HIS A 246 -6.45 12.84 -11.41
C HIS A 246 -5.14 13.07 -10.63
N TRP A 247 -4.64 12.09 -9.87
CA TRP A 247 -3.58 12.33 -8.87
C TRP A 247 -2.25 12.78 -9.45
N GLY A 248 -2.00 12.54 -10.75
CA GLY A 248 -0.84 13.08 -11.46
C GLY A 248 -0.80 14.61 -11.55
N SER A 249 -1.92 15.28 -11.27
CA SER A 249 -2.03 16.75 -11.21
C SER A 249 -1.79 17.33 -9.82
N VAL A 250 -1.57 16.48 -8.80
CA VAL A 250 -1.31 16.96 -7.44
C VAL A 250 0.08 17.58 -7.37
N GLN A 251 0.22 18.69 -6.65
CA GLN A 251 1.47 19.41 -6.47
C GLN A 251 2.49 18.49 -5.75
N PRO A 252 3.65 18.21 -6.36
CA PRO A 252 4.70 17.41 -5.73
C PRO A 252 5.49 18.23 -4.71
N PHE A 253 6.20 17.52 -3.83
CA PHE A 253 7.18 18.05 -2.91
C PHE A 253 8.48 18.42 -3.64
N ALA A 254 9.08 17.48 -4.37
CA ALA A 254 10.41 17.62 -4.96
C ALA A 254 10.46 17.43 -6.47
N MET A 255 9.52 16.68 -7.05
CA MET A 255 9.54 16.38 -8.48
C MET A 255 9.25 17.62 -9.34
N HIS A 256 9.90 17.68 -10.51
CA HIS A 256 9.63 18.66 -11.56
C HIS A 256 9.27 17.97 -12.87
N ARG A 257 8.25 18.49 -13.56
CA ARG A 257 7.79 17.93 -14.83
C ARG A 257 8.58 18.56 -15.99
N SER A 258 9.40 17.77 -16.67
CA SER A 258 10.18 18.20 -17.84
C SER A 258 9.57 17.77 -19.19
N GLY A 259 8.54 16.91 -19.17
CA GLY A 259 7.86 16.40 -20.37
C GLY A 259 6.43 15.93 -20.12
N ALA A 260 5.99 14.89 -20.82
CA ALA A 260 4.65 14.30 -20.67
C ALA A 260 4.44 13.64 -19.28
N PHE A 261 5.53 13.16 -18.68
CA PHE A 261 5.56 12.55 -17.36
C PHE A 261 6.55 13.30 -16.45
N TYR A 262 6.38 13.17 -15.14
CA TYR A 262 7.45 13.46 -14.17
C TYR A 262 8.65 12.53 -14.39
N HIS A 263 8.35 11.24 -14.62
CA HIS A 263 9.35 10.21 -14.87
C HIS A 263 8.94 9.39 -16.08
N ASP A 264 9.72 9.45 -17.16
CA ASP A 264 9.49 8.62 -18.34
C ASP A 264 9.87 7.17 -18.06
N THR A 265 8.97 6.26 -18.39
CA THR A 265 9.10 4.81 -18.16
C THR A 265 9.40 4.02 -19.42
N GLY A 266 9.43 4.68 -20.58
CA GLY A 266 9.34 4.01 -21.87
C GLY A 266 7.94 3.42 -22.12
N PRO A 267 7.82 2.44 -23.03
CA PRO A 267 6.52 1.89 -23.40
C PRO A 267 5.93 1.04 -22.29
N ALA A 268 4.63 1.24 -22.03
CA ALA A 268 3.87 0.38 -21.13
C ALA A 268 3.73 -1.06 -21.68
N PRO A 269 3.52 -2.06 -20.81
CA PRO A 269 3.19 -3.42 -21.23
C PRO A 269 1.93 -3.43 -22.09
N SER A 270 1.99 -4.13 -23.23
CA SER A 270 0.85 -4.34 -24.14
C SER A 270 0.66 -5.83 -24.41
N VAL A 271 -0.59 -6.25 -24.63
CA VAL A 271 -0.95 -7.61 -25.07
C VAL A 271 -0.32 -7.99 -26.41
N SER A 272 0.04 -7.00 -27.22
CA SER A 272 0.75 -7.20 -28.48
C SER A 272 2.24 -7.53 -28.30
N ASN A 273 2.81 -7.22 -27.13
CA ASN A 273 4.19 -7.56 -26.83
C ASN A 273 4.32 -9.09 -26.65
N PRO A 274 5.21 -9.78 -27.39
CA PRO A 274 5.39 -11.22 -27.26
C PRO A 274 5.68 -11.67 -25.82
N LEU A 275 6.39 -10.85 -25.03
CA LEU A 275 6.71 -11.13 -23.64
C LEU A 275 5.47 -11.28 -22.76
N MET A 276 4.34 -10.69 -23.12
CA MET A 276 3.08 -10.90 -22.42
C MET A 276 2.76 -12.39 -22.33
N ARG A 277 2.91 -13.13 -23.43
CA ARG A 277 2.52 -14.55 -23.55
C ARG A 277 3.67 -15.52 -23.30
N THR A 278 4.91 -15.09 -23.53
CA THR A 278 6.09 -15.95 -23.38
C THR A 278 6.80 -15.82 -22.03
N ARG A 279 6.51 -14.77 -21.24
CA ARG A 279 7.19 -14.49 -19.98
C ARG A 279 6.27 -13.97 -18.89
N TRP A 280 5.68 -12.79 -19.05
CA TRP A 280 5.04 -12.06 -17.96
C TRP A 280 3.83 -12.78 -17.35
N ILE A 281 2.92 -13.29 -18.19
CA ILE A 281 1.77 -14.08 -17.72
C ILE A 281 2.20 -15.45 -17.18
N PRO A 282 3.04 -16.24 -17.90
CA PRO A 282 3.60 -17.47 -17.35
C PRO A 282 4.30 -17.29 -16.00
N ASP A 283 5.09 -16.24 -15.81
CA ASP A 283 5.79 -15.98 -14.55
C ASP A 283 4.81 -15.72 -13.40
N SER A 284 3.75 -14.93 -13.65
CA SER A 284 2.68 -14.71 -12.66
C SER A 284 1.94 -16.00 -12.30
N LEU A 285 1.55 -16.80 -13.30
CA LEU A 285 0.91 -18.11 -13.07
C LEU A 285 1.84 -19.07 -12.32
N ARG A 286 3.14 -19.06 -12.62
CA ARG A 286 4.13 -19.92 -11.95
C ARG A 286 4.23 -19.59 -10.47
N ARG A 287 4.27 -18.30 -10.10
CA ARG A 287 4.23 -17.90 -8.69
C ARG A 287 2.94 -18.34 -8.00
N GLN A 288 1.81 -18.32 -8.70
CA GLN A 288 0.54 -18.81 -8.16
C GLN A 288 0.54 -20.34 -7.97
N ALA A 289 1.14 -21.09 -8.90
CA ALA A 289 1.31 -22.54 -8.77
C ALA A 289 2.27 -22.95 -7.63
N GLU A 290 3.23 -22.09 -7.27
CA GLU A 290 4.17 -22.28 -6.17
C GLU A 290 3.53 -22.09 -4.77
N LEU A 291 2.30 -21.57 -4.69
CA LEU A 291 1.55 -21.37 -3.44
C LEU A 291 0.91 -22.65 -2.88
N ASP A 292 1.16 -23.81 -3.50
CA ASP A 292 0.53 -25.10 -3.17
C ASP A 292 0.91 -25.56 -1.75
N PRO A 293 -0.02 -25.56 -0.78
CA PRO A 293 0.28 -25.94 0.61
C PRO A 293 0.71 -27.41 0.75
N ALA A 294 0.40 -28.26 -0.23
CA ALA A 294 0.82 -29.66 -0.27
C ALA A 294 2.27 -29.82 -0.78
N SER A 295 2.86 -28.77 -1.35
CA SER A 295 4.24 -28.77 -1.82
C SER A 295 5.23 -28.96 -0.66
N ALA A 296 6.18 -29.88 -0.85
CA ALA A 296 7.30 -30.10 0.06
C ALA A 296 8.55 -29.30 -0.32
N VAL A 297 8.46 -28.39 -1.30
CA VAL A 297 9.60 -27.57 -1.73
C VAL A 297 10.00 -26.62 -0.61
N MET A 298 11.29 -26.69 -0.26
CA MET A 298 11.92 -25.83 0.74
C MET A 298 12.79 -24.78 0.02
N LEU A 299 12.82 -23.57 0.56
CA LEU A 299 13.62 -22.45 0.07
C LEU A 299 14.40 -21.85 1.23
N ASP A 300 15.70 -21.59 1.03
CA ASP A 300 16.46 -20.72 1.92
C ASP A 300 16.13 -19.27 1.57
N THR A 301 15.47 -18.59 2.51
CA THR A 301 15.03 -17.19 2.38
C THR A 301 15.86 -16.26 3.25
N SER A 302 17.07 -16.67 3.63
CA SER A 302 18.00 -15.81 4.36
C SER A 302 18.56 -14.70 3.46
N PRO A 303 19.03 -13.58 4.02
CA PRO A 303 19.70 -12.57 3.22
C PRO A 303 20.97 -13.09 2.52
N GLY A 304 21.53 -14.23 2.94
CA GLY A 304 22.62 -14.91 2.26
C GLY A 304 22.23 -15.59 0.94
N ALA A 305 20.94 -15.91 0.76
CA ALA A 305 20.42 -16.65 -0.38
C ALA A 305 19.56 -15.80 -1.33
N ILE A 306 18.87 -14.79 -0.81
CA ILE A 306 17.95 -13.92 -1.58
C ILE A 306 18.22 -12.44 -1.31
N GLY A 307 17.85 -11.57 -2.26
CA GLY A 307 18.11 -10.12 -2.19
C GLY A 307 19.36 -9.72 -2.97
N ASN A 308 19.89 -8.52 -2.68
CA ASN A 308 21.00 -7.90 -3.39
C ASN A 308 20.75 -7.78 -4.91
N ASN A 309 19.51 -7.45 -5.31
CA ASN A 309 19.18 -7.33 -6.72
C ASN A 309 19.72 -6.02 -7.30
N PRO A 310 20.28 -6.05 -8.54
CA PRO A 310 20.44 -4.83 -9.31
C PRO A 310 19.10 -4.12 -9.51
N LEU A 311 19.10 -2.78 -9.47
CA LEU A 311 17.88 -1.97 -9.60
C LEU A 311 17.05 -2.35 -10.83
N GLY A 312 15.77 -2.65 -10.60
CA GLY A 312 14.83 -3.04 -11.66
C GLY A 312 15.15 -4.40 -12.28
N SER A 313 15.58 -5.35 -11.44
CA SER A 313 15.74 -6.78 -11.74
C SER A 313 15.50 -7.62 -10.48
N ASP A 314 15.38 -8.94 -10.64
CA ASP A 314 15.40 -9.94 -9.56
C ASP A 314 16.60 -10.90 -9.73
N ALA A 315 17.72 -10.38 -10.22
CA ALA A 315 18.92 -11.16 -10.56
C ALA A 315 19.96 -11.23 -9.42
N GLY A 316 19.61 -10.80 -8.21
CA GLY A 316 20.48 -10.83 -7.06
C GLY A 316 20.74 -12.24 -6.54
N SER A 317 21.81 -12.40 -5.78
CA SER A 317 22.25 -13.67 -5.20
C SER A 317 22.41 -13.63 -3.69
N GLY A 318 21.80 -12.64 -3.03
CA GLY A 318 21.96 -12.37 -1.61
C GLY A 318 23.28 -11.67 -1.24
N HIS A 319 23.41 -11.43 0.07
CA HIS A 319 24.55 -10.83 0.75
C HIS A 319 25.35 -11.92 1.48
N PRO A 320 26.59 -12.24 1.08
CA PRO A 320 27.30 -13.37 1.66
C PRO A 320 27.66 -13.18 3.14
N LEU A 321 27.78 -11.94 3.61
CA LEU A 321 28.19 -11.60 4.98
C LEU A 321 27.29 -10.50 5.56
N ASN A 322 26.96 -10.60 6.84
CA ASN A 322 26.36 -9.51 7.59
C ASN A 322 27.42 -8.42 7.87
N PRO A 323 27.17 -7.15 7.50
CA PRO A 323 28.18 -6.09 7.63
C PRO A 323 28.50 -5.70 9.08
N ALA A 324 27.59 -5.93 10.03
CA ALA A 324 27.80 -5.63 11.44
C ALA A 324 28.63 -6.70 12.16
N THR A 325 28.48 -7.98 11.76
CA THR A 325 29.16 -9.11 12.43
C THR A 325 30.35 -9.66 11.66
N GLY A 326 30.43 -9.41 10.35
CA GLY A 326 31.41 -10.02 9.44
C GLY A 326 31.23 -11.52 9.22
N GLN A 327 30.12 -12.11 9.70
CA GLN A 327 29.83 -13.53 9.57
C GLN A 327 28.81 -13.80 8.44
N PRO A 328 28.81 -14.99 7.83
CA PRO A 328 27.75 -15.40 6.92
C PRO A 328 26.37 -15.38 7.58
N TYR A 329 25.33 -15.01 6.82
CA TYR A 329 23.95 -15.18 7.30
C TYR A 329 23.65 -16.67 7.49
N ALA A 330 22.99 -16.99 8.59
CA ALA A 330 22.49 -18.35 8.81
C ALA A 330 21.37 -18.66 7.80
N PRO A 331 21.31 -19.88 7.24
CA PRO A 331 20.20 -20.29 6.40
C PRO A 331 18.84 -20.15 7.11
N ASN A 332 17.84 -19.65 6.39
CA ASN A 332 16.47 -19.49 6.86
C ASN A 332 15.56 -20.33 5.95
N VAL A 333 15.49 -21.63 6.24
CA VAL A 333 14.86 -22.61 5.34
C VAL A 333 13.38 -22.78 5.69
N VAL A 334 12.49 -22.36 4.80
CA VAL A 334 11.03 -22.41 4.96
C VAL A 334 10.36 -23.12 3.78
N ARG A 335 9.10 -23.55 3.92
CA ARG A 335 8.35 -24.05 2.76
C ARG A 335 8.10 -22.91 1.78
N GLN A 336 8.38 -23.12 0.51
CA GLN A 336 8.19 -22.11 -0.54
C GLN A 336 6.74 -21.59 -0.58
N ALA A 337 5.78 -22.50 -0.45
CA ALA A 337 4.36 -22.16 -0.44
C ALA A 337 3.95 -21.30 0.77
N ASP A 338 4.52 -21.55 1.95
CA ASP A 338 4.26 -20.73 3.14
C ASP A 338 4.90 -19.35 2.98
N TYR A 339 6.15 -19.29 2.50
CA TYR A 339 6.84 -18.03 2.19
C TYR A 339 6.07 -17.17 1.20
N GLY A 340 5.68 -17.73 0.05
CA GLY A 340 4.95 -17.02 -1.00
C GLY A 340 3.64 -16.41 -0.50
N ARG A 341 2.87 -17.16 0.30
CA ARG A 341 1.61 -16.69 0.88
C ARG A 341 1.83 -15.63 1.96
N VAL A 342 2.82 -15.83 2.84
CA VAL A 342 3.14 -14.88 3.92
C VAL A 342 3.63 -13.56 3.36
N LEU A 343 4.53 -13.58 2.37
CA LEU A 343 5.02 -12.36 1.73
C LEU A 343 3.88 -11.61 1.03
N ALA A 344 2.97 -12.32 0.37
CA ALA A 344 1.85 -11.70 -0.32
C ALA A 344 0.88 -11.02 0.65
N GLU A 345 0.63 -11.62 1.82
CA GLU A 345 -0.24 -11.02 2.84
C GLU A 345 0.43 -9.91 3.64
N TYR A 346 1.70 -10.05 3.99
CA TYR A 346 2.46 -9.04 4.74
C TYR A 346 2.51 -7.72 3.96
N TRP A 347 2.90 -7.77 2.68
CA TRP A 347 3.00 -6.61 1.81
C TRP A 347 1.69 -6.23 1.11
N ALA A 348 0.61 -7.02 1.26
CA ALA A 348 -0.73 -6.56 0.86
C ALA A 348 -1.37 -5.66 1.89
N ASP A 349 -0.72 -5.48 3.03
CA ASP A 349 -1.10 -4.61 4.12
C ASP A 349 -2.42 -5.06 4.80
N GLY A 350 -3.41 -5.70 4.16
CA GLY A 350 -4.53 -6.35 4.87
C GLY A 350 -5.38 -5.45 5.80
N PRO A 351 -6.37 -6.01 6.52
CA PRO A 351 -7.50 -5.23 7.06
C PRO A 351 -7.27 -4.31 8.26
N ARG A 352 -6.03 -4.19 8.73
CA ARG A 352 -5.68 -3.29 9.84
C ARG A 352 -4.43 -2.48 9.52
N ALA A 353 -4.12 -2.27 8.23
CA ALA A 353 -2.89 -1.59 7.86
C ALA A 353 -3.04 -0.12 7.49
N GLU A 354 -1.87 0.48 7.48
CA GLU A 354 -1.55 1.86 7.27
C GLU A 354 -1.38 2.18 5.76
N THR A 355 -1.77 1.26 4.86
CA THR A 355 -1.44 1.27 3.41
C THR A 355 0.07 1.32 3.13
N PRO A 356 0.54 1.15 1.88
CA PRO A 356 1.99 1.11 1.61
C PRO A 356 2.79 2.31 2.15
N PRO A 357 2.33 3.58 2.05
CA PRO A 357 3.08 4.68 2.63
C PRO A 357 3.19 4.63 4.16
N GLY A 358 2.13 4.21 4.86
CA GLY A 358 2.16 4.10 6.31
C GLY A 358 3.01 2.91 6.80
N HIS A 359 3.02 1.79 6.06
CA HIS A 359 3.91 0.66 6.37
C HIS A 359 5.37 1.11 6.40
N TRP A 360 5.79 1.96 5.46
CA TRP A 360 7.16 2.49 5.47
C TRP A 360 7.46 3.45 6.62
N ASN A 361 6.45 4.12 7.21
CA ASN A 361 6.63 4.85 8.47
C ASN A 361 6.81 3.88 9.65
N VAL A 362 6.05 2.78 9.69
CA VAL A 362 6.25 1.71 10.70
C VAL A 362 7.68 1.16 10.65
N ILE A 363 8.19 0.84 9.45
CA ILE A 363 9.57 0.37 9.28
C ILE A 363 10.58 1.44 9.71
N ALA A 364 10.37 2.71 9.31
CA ALA A 364 11.26 3.80 9.70
C ALA A 364 11.30 4.01 11.22
N ASN A 365 10.17 3.87 11.88
CA ASN A 365 10.03 3.91 13.34
C ASN A 365 10.79 2.75 14.00
N GLN A 366 10.64 1.52 13.48
CA GLN A 366 11.37 0.35 13.97
C GLN A 366 12.89 0.50 13.82
N VAL A 367 13.36 1.12 12.73
CA VAL A 367 14.78 1.45 12.54
C VAL A 367 15.26 2.42 13.61
N ALA A 368 14.47 3.46 13.92
CA ALA A 368 14.81 4.44 14.95
C ALA A 368 14.78 3.87 16.37
N ASP A 369 13.97 2.83 16.61
CA ASP A 369 13.83 2.13 17.88
C ASP A 369 14.91 1.05 18.09
N ASP A 370 15.60 0.63 17.03
CA ASP A 370 16.64 -0.40 17.11
C ASP A 370 17.80 0.06 18.02
N PRO A 371 18.19 -0.72 19.04
CA PRO A 371 19.27 -0.36 19.96
C PRO A 371 20.64 -0.18 19.30
N ALA A 372 20.88 -0.81 18.14
CA ALA A 372 22.11 -0.64 17.37
C ALA A 372 22.10 0.63 16.52
N PHE A 373 20.95 1.30 16.38
CA PHE A 373 20.84 2.53 15.63
C PHE A 373 21.20 3.76 16.47
N VAL A 374 22.07 4.60 15.90
CA VAL A 374 22.41 5.91 16.47
C VAL A 374 21.93 6.98 15.50
N ARG A 375 21.03 7.84 15.97
CA ARG A 375 20.42 8.94 15.19
C ARG A 375 21.47 9.96 14.74
N ARG A 376 22.20 9.67 13.66
CA ARG A 376 23.18 10.56 13.03
C ARG A 376 22.74 10.84 11.61
N MET A 377 22.63 12.11 11.24
CA MET A 377 22.22 12.47 9.89
C MET A 377 23.25 11.97 8.88
N GLN A 378 22.80 11.15 7.93
CA GLN A 378 23.63 10.47 6.95
C GLN A 378 24.74 9.62 7.58
N GLY A 379 24.53 9.12 8.80
CA GLY A 379 25.51 8.31 9.54
C GLY A 379 26.72 9.09 10.06
N THR A 380 26.73 10.42 9.94
CA THR A 380 27.86 11.28 10.31
C THR A 380 27.45 12.42 11.25
N GLY A 381 28.41 13.25 11.70
CA GLY A 381 28.11 14.36 12.60
C GLY A 381 27.78 13.91 14.02
N GLN A 382 27.20 14.79 14.86
CA GLN A 382 26.79 14.47 16.23
C GLN A 382 25.47 13.69 16.26
N PRO A 383 25.20 12.87 17.31
CA PRO A 383 23.88 12.28 17.49
C PRO A 383 22.83 13.37 17.66
N LEU A 384 21.71 13.21 16.99
CA LEU A 384 20.53 14.07 17.09
C LEU A 384 19.63 13.59 18.23
N GLY A 385 18.89 14.52 18.82
CA GLY A 385 17.77 14.17 19.69
C GLY A 385 16.64 13.48 18.91
N ALA A 386 15.76 12.77 19.62
CA ALA A 386 14.64 12.04 19.00
C ALA A 386 13.76 12.97 18.15
N LEU A 387 13.36 14.13 18.70
CA LEU A 387 12.51 15.08 17.99
C LEU A 387 13.12 15.56 16.68
N GLU A 388 14.38 16.00 16.70
CA GLU A 388 15.07 16.49 15.50
C GLU A 388 15.23 15.39 14.44
N TRP A 389 15.55 14.17 14.87
CA TRP A 389 15.61 13.02 13.96
C TRP A 389 14.25 12.75 13.32
N ASP A 390 13.20 12.65 14.13
CA ASP A 390 11.86 12.26 13.69
C ASP A 390 11.28 13.28 12.70
N VAL A 391 11.35 14.59 12.98
CA VAL A 391 10.83 15.61 12.05
C VAL A 391 11.60 15.64 10.72
N LYS A 392 12.92 15.41 10.73
CA LYS A 392 13.73 15.34 9.51
C LYS A 392 13.46 14.06 8.72
N LEU A 393 13.41 12.92 9.41
CA LEU A 393 13.08 11.63 8.82
C LEU A 393 11.71 11.68 8.14
N TYR A 394 10.67 12.10 8.86
CA TYR A 394 9.32 12.12 8.33
C TYR A 394 9.14 13.10 7.19
N LEU A 395 9.79 14.28 7.22
CA LEU A 395 9.72 15.21 6.08
C LEU A 395 10.25 14.54 4.80
N ALA A 396 11.44 13.95 4.86
CA ALA A 396 12.06 13.33 3.69
C ALA A 396 11.28 12.08 3.24
N LEU A 397 10.90 11.22 4.18
CA LEU A 397 10.20 9.97 3.91
C LEU A 397 8.83 10.23 3.31
N ASN A 398 8.01 11.05 3.98
CA ASN A 398 6.65 11.29 3.55
C ASN A 398 6.58 12.23 2.34
N GLY A 399 7.55 13.13 2.17
CA GLY A 399 7.74 13.86 0.91
C GLY A 399 8.01 12.91 -0.27
N ALA A 400 8.89 11.92 -0.09
CA ALA A 400 9.17 10.91 -1.11
C ALA A 400 7.95 10.02 -1.41
N LEU A 401 7.20 9.62 -0.37
CA LEU A 401 5.99 8.81 -0.54
C LEU A 401 4.88 9.61 -1.23
N HIS A 402 4.69 10.89 -0.89
CA HIS A 402 3.75 11.78 -1.59
C HIS A 402 4.08 11.89 -3.08
N ASP A 403 5.35 12.11 -3.41
CA ASP A 403 5.79 12.18 -4.81
C ASP A 403 5.69 10.84 -5.53
N ALA A 404 5.93 9.72 -4.83
CA ALA A 404 5.77 8.38 -5.37
C ALA A 404 4.31 8.10 -5.76
N ALA A 405 3.35 8.57 -4.95
CA ALA A 405 1.94 8.49 -5.28
C ALA A 405 1.62 9.26 -6.56
N ILE A 406 2.10 10.51 -6.68
CA ILE A 406 1.87 11.37 -7.86
C ILE A 406 2.43 10.72 -9.12
N SER A 407 3.69 10.30 -9.09
CA SER A 407 4.36 9.72 -10.25
C SER A 407 3.72 8.40 -10.68
N ALA A 408 3.44 7.49 -9.74
CA ALA A 408 2.82 6.21 -10.07
C ALA A 408 1.40 6.39 -10.62
N TRP A 409 0.58 7.28 -10.04
CA TRP A 409 -0.79 7.48 -10.52
C TRP A 409 -0.89 8.24 -11.83
N GLU A 410 0.04 9.16 -12.09
CA GLU A 410 0.18 9.75 -13.42
C GLU A 410 0.38 8.66 -14.48
N ILE A 411 1.33 7.76 -14.26
CA ILE A 411 1.66 6.70 -15.22
C ILE A 411 0.47 5.75 -15.38
N LYS A 412 -0.17 5.36 -14.28
CA LYS A 412 -1.41 4.56 -14.32
C LYS A 412 -2.49 5.23 -15.14
N ARG A 413 -2.67 6.54 -14.98
CA ARG A 413 -3.70 7.31 -15.69
C ARG A 413 -3.42 7.45 -17.17
N GLN A 414 -2.16 7.63 -17.56
CA GLN A 414 -1.78 7.82 -18.96
C GLN A 414 -1.68 6.49 -19.72
N THR A 415 -1.23 5.42 -19.06
CA THR A 415 -1.03 4.10 -19.70
C THR A 415 -2.24 3.18 -19.60
N ASP A 416 -3.05 3.33 -18.54
CA ASP A 416 -4.33 2.64 -18.34
C ASP A 416 -4.28 1.11 -18.46
N THR A 417 -3.14 0.47 -18.16
CA THR A 417 -2.94 -0.96 -18.46
C THR A 417 -3.83 -1.94 -17.68
N GLY A 418 -4.16 -3.06 -18.32
CA GLY A 418 -4.93 -4.18 -17.77
C GLY A 418 -4.24 -4.94 -16.62
N ARG A 419 -5.05 -5.57 -15.75
CA ARG A 419 -4.59 -6.39 -14.61
C ARG A 419 -4.47 -7.88 -14.99
N PRO A 420 -3.65 -8.69 -14.30
CA PRO A 420 -3.47 -10.11 -14.63
C PRO A 420 -4.77 -10.91 -14.76
N ILE A 421 -5.75 -10.72 -13.87
CA ILE A 421 -7.06 -11.40 -13.97
C ILE A 421 -7.76 -11.17 -15.32
N SER A 422 -7.77 -9.94 -15.79
CA SER A 422 -8.36 -9.56 -17.08
C SER A 422 -7.54 -10.11 -18.25
N LEU A 423 -6.21 -9.98 -18.17
CA LEU A 423 -5.29 -10.39 -19.23
C LEU A 423 -5.24 -11.91 -19.42
N ILE A 424 -5.19 -12.68 -18.32
CA ILE A 424 -5.21 -14.15 -18.35
C ILE A 424 -6.52 -14.65 -18.97
N ARG A 425 -7.66 -14.14 -18.50
CA ARG A 425 -8.98 -14.53 -19.02
C ARG A 425 -9.14 -14.13 -20.49
N TYR A 426 -8.59 -12.98 -20.90
CA TYR A 426 -8.59 -12.55 -22.30
C TYR A 426 -7.76 -13.49 -23.18
N LEU A 427 -6.52 -13.79 -22.78
CA LEU A 427 -5.65 -14.69 -23.53
C LEU A 427 -6.20 -16.11 -23.60
N ALA A 428 -6.90 -16.57 -22.55
CA ALA A 428 -7.62 -17.83 -22.57
C ALA A 428 -8.76 -17.83 -23.60
N ALA A 429 -9.56 -16.77 -23.65
CA ALA A 429 -10.61 -16.61 -24.65
C ALA A 429 -10.03 -16.58 -26.07
N GLN A 430 -8.86 -15.93 -26.26
CA GLN A 430 -8.14 -15.98 -27.53
C GLN A 430 -7.69 -17.39 -27.89
N SER A 431 -7.17 -18.19 -26.94
CA SER A 431 -6.80 -19.59 -27.18
C SER A 431 -8.01 -20.42 -27.62
N ALA A 432 -9.15 -20.28 -26.93
CA ALA A 432 -10.38 -20.99 -27.26
C ALA A 432 -10.93 -20.63 -28.65
N ALA A 433 -10.67 -19.40 -29.12
CA ALA A 433 -11.03 -18.94 -30.45
C ALA A 433 -10.00 -19.29 -31.55
N GLY A 434 -8.92 -20.02 -31.23
CA GLY A 434 -7.84 -20.33 -32.17
C GLY A 434 -6.92 -19.14 -32.50
N GLY A 435 -7.00 -18.07 -31.69
CA GLY A 435 -6.19 -16.86 -31.81
C GLY A 435 -4.86 -16.92 -31.05
N ALA A 436 -4.20 -15.76 -30.97
CA ALA A 436 -2.93 -15.59 -30.24
C ALA A 436 -3.16 -15.51 -28.72
N GLY A 437 -3.51 -16.65 -28.11
CA GLY A 437 -3.78 -16.76 -26.68
C GLY A 437 -2.61 -17.30 -25.85
N LEU A 438 -2.94 -17.85 -24.68
CA LEU A 438 -2.01 -18.54 -23.77
C LEU A 438 -1.21 -19.61 -24.51
N ILE A 439 0.10 -19.67 -24.23
CA ILE A 439 1.03 -20.63 -24.83
C ILE A 439 1.16 -21.83 -23.89
N PRO A 440 0.95 -23.08 -24.36
CA PRO A 440 1.13 -24.26 -23.53
C PRO A 440 2.54 -24.34 -22.90
N GLU A 441 2.58 -24.68 -21.61
CA GLU A 441 3.80 -24.86 -20.82
C GLU A 441 3.59 -26.04 -19.87
N ALA A 442 4.42 -27.08 -20.00
CA ALA A 442 4.28 -28.28 -19.18
C ALA A 442 4.36 -27.96 -17.68
N GLY A 443 3.42 -28.50 -16.90
CA GLY A 443 3.27 -28.26 -15.48
C GLY A 443 2.57 -26.95 -15.09
N LEU A 444 2.23 -26.10 -16.06
CA LEU A 444 1.65 -24.77 -15.81
C LEU A 444 0.40 -24.46 -16.66
N ILE A 445 0.46 -24.70 -17.97
CA ILE A 445 -0.60 -24.42 -18.94
C ILE A 445 -0.73 -25.64 -19.86
N GLU A 446 -1.77 -26.46 -19.66
CA GLU A 446 -1.89 -27.76 -20.32
C GLU A 446 -3.32 -28.06 -20.79
N GLU A 447 -3.42 -28.82 -21.88
CA GLU A 447 -4.68 -29.43 -22.31
C GLU A 447 -5.03 -30.60 -21.37
N ARG A 448 -6.15 -30.46 -20.66
CA ARG A 448 -6.63 -31.44 -19.69
C ARG A 448 -8.13 -31.64 -19.87
N GLY A 449 -8.53 -32.88 -20.13
CA GLY A 449 -9.94 -33.19 -20.40
C GLY A 449 -10.50 -32.54 -21.67
N GLY A 450 -9.62 -32.19 -22.64
CA GLY A 450 -10.01 -31.55 -23.89
C GLY A 450 -10.20 -30.03 -23.82
N THR A 451 -9.79 -29.41 -22.71
CA THR A 451 -9.77 -27.95 -22.54
C THR A 451 -8.42 -27.50 -21.99
N LEU A 452 -7.95 -26.33 -22.44
CA LEU A 452 -6.79 -25.67 -21.85
C LEU A 452 -7.06 -25.33 -20.38
N GLN A 453 -6.16 -25.75 -19.49
CA GLN A 453 -6.20 -25.47 -18.07
C GLN A 453 -4.91 -24.78 -17.62
N VAL A 454 -5.01 -23.97 -16.58
CA VAL A 454 -3.85 -23.37 -15.90
C VAL A 454 -3.71 -23.96 -14.50
N ARG A 455 -2.48 -24.10 -14.04
CA ARG A 455 -2.18 -24.45 -12.65
C ARG A 455 -2.02 -23.15 -11.86
N GLY A 456 -2.90 -22.92 -10.89
CA GLY A 456 -2.93 -21.66 -10.15
C GLY A 456 -3.75 -21.78 -8.86
N TRP A 457 -3.72 -20.71 -8.09
CA TRP A 457 -4.50 -20.60 -6.85
C TRP A 457 -5.99 -20.46 -7.12
N HIS A 458 -6.81 -21.17 -6.34
CA HIS A 458 -8.25 -21.00 -6.30
C HIS A 458 -8.75 -20.87 -4.84
N PRO A 459 -9.58 -19.85 -4.53
CA PRO A 459 -10.09 -19.63 -3.17
C PRO A 459 -10.82 -20.86 -2.60
N GLY A 460 -10.40 -21.31 -1.42
CA GLY A 460 -11.03 -22.41 -0.68
C GLY A 460 -10.61 -23.82 -1.11
N THR A 461 -9.88 -23.98 -2.22
CA THR A 461 -9.37 -25.27 -2.69
C THR A 461 -7.84 -25.32 -2.81
N GLY A 462 -7.15 -24.17 -2.75
CA GLY A 462 -5.70 -24.08 -2.85
C GLY A 462 -5.23 -24.08 -4.31
N VAL A 463 -4.05 -24.63 -4.59
CA VAL A 463 -3.54 -24.70 -5.97
C VAL A 463 -4.14 -25.88 -6.71
N VAL A 464 -4.79 -25.61 -7.83
CA VAL A 464 -5.50 -26.60 -8.64
C VAL A 464 -5.21 -26.42 -10.13
N TRP A 465 -5.59 -27.41 -10.93
CA TRP A 465 -5.80 -27.20 -12.35
C TRP A 465 -7.22 -26.67 -12.56
N GLU A 466 -7.35 -25.50 -13.17
CA GLU A 466 -8.65 -24.87 -13.42
C GLU A 466 -8.76 -24.28 -14.82
N ASP A 467 -9.98 -23.94 -15.21
CA ASP A 467 -10.25 -23.16 -16.41
C ASP A 467 -9.67 -21.74 -16.23
N PRO A 468 -8.74 -21.29 -17.09
CA PRO A 468 -8.20 -19.94 -16.98
C PRO A 468 -9.27 -18.84 -17.14
N LEU A 469 -10.46 -19.15 -17.67
CA LEU A 469 -11.60 -18.24 -17.71
C LEU A 469 -12.22 -18.01 -16.32
N THR A 470 -12.01 -18.91 -15.36
CA THR A 470 -12.45 -18.76 -13.96
C THR A 470 -11.34 -18.33 -13.01
N TRP A 471 -10.09 -18.31 -13.47
CA TRP A 471 -8.92 -17.98 -12.64
C TRP A 471 -9.07 -16.63 -11.92
N VAL A 472 -8.60 -16.57 -10.68
CA VAL A 472 -8.53 -15.38 -9.83
C VAL A 472 -7.19 -15.33 -9.09
N PRO A 473 -6.69 -14.13 -8.74
CA PRO A 473 -5.44 -14.00 -8.00
C PRO A 473 -5.53 -14.50 -6.55
N TYR A 474 -4.39 -14.84 -5.95
CA TYR A 474 -4.24 -15.05 -4.51
C TYR A 474 -4.57 -13.78 -3.71
N GLN A 475 -5.83 -13.65 -3.32
CA GLN A 475 -6.38 -12.59 -2.46
C GLN A 475 -7.58 -13.17 -1.69
N LEU A 476 -8.01 -12.55 -0.57
CA LEU A 476 -9.30 -12.94 0.03
C LEU A 476 -10.42 -12.75 -1.01
N SER A 477 -11.41 -13.63 -1.03
CA SER A 477 -12.52 -13.57 -1.99
C SER A 477 -13.33 -12.26 -1.92
N ASN A 478 -13.24 -11.55 -0.80
CA ASN A 478 -13.82 -10.23 -0.56
C ASN A 478 -12.80 -9.07 -0.59
N PHE A 479 -11.50 -9.37 -0.75
CA PHE A 479 -10.39 -8.42 -0.84
C PHE A 479 -9.93 -8.32 -2.30
N VAL A 480 -10.22 -7.16 -2.90
CA VAL A 480 -10.24 -7.02 -4.36
C VAL A 480 -8.85 -6.72 -4.93
N SER A 481 -8.61 -7.12 -6.17
CA SER A 481 -7.54 -6.51 -6.98
C SER A 481 -7.73 -4.98 -6.94
N PRO A 482 -6.68 -4.18 -6.67
CA PRO A 482 -6.87 -2.76 -6.36
C PRO A 482 -7.60 -1.99 -7.48
N ALA A 483 -8.40 -1.01 -7.09
CA ALA A 483 -9.32 -0.26 -7.94
C ALA A 483 -8.59 0.82 -8.79
N PHE A 484 -7.58 0.41 -9.55
CA PHE A 484 -6.79 1.23 -10.45
C PHE A 484 -5.97 0.37 -11.44
N PRO A 485 -5.55 0.93 -12.59
CA PRO A 485 -4.70 0.26 -13.59
C PRO A 485 -3.41 -0.34 -13.03
N ALA A 486 -2.80 -1.27 -13.77
CA ALA A 486 -1.68 -2.07 -13.29
C ALA A 486 -0.35 -1.28 -13.30
N PHE A 487 0.07 -0.78 -14.46
CA PHE A 487 1.39 -0.20 -14.66
C PHE A 487 1.48 1.26 -14.20
N VAL A 488 2.44 1.65 -13.36
CA VAL A 488 3.40 0.82 -12.60
C VAL A 488 2.86 0.39 -11.24
N SER A 489 3.47 -0.60 -10.60
CA SER A 489 3.12 -1.02 -9.24
C SER A 489 3.39 0.10 -8.24
N GLY A 490 2.32 0.58 -7.57
CA GLY A 490 2.46 1.60 -6.53
C GLY A 490 3.28 1.11 -5.34
N HIS A 491 3.14 -0.17 -4.93
CA HIS A 491 3.93 -0.75 -3.84
C HIS A 491 5.42 -0.68 -4.16
N SER A 492 5.80 -1.01 -5.39
CA SER A 492 7.20 -0.97 -5.85
C SER A 492 7.74 0.46 -5.83
N THR A 493 6.93 1.44 -6.30
CA THR A 493 7.33 2.86 -6.31
C THR A 493 7.47 3.43 -4.89
N PHE A 494 6.49 3.26 -4.01
CA PHE A 494 6.55 3.73 -2.61
C PHE A 494 7.74 3.11 -1.89
N SER A 495 7.91 1.80 -2.03
CA SER A 495 8.91 1.06 -1.28
C SER A 495 10.32 1.43 -1.70
N ARG A 496 10.56 1.58 -3.00
CA ARG A 496 11.89 1.98 -3.43
C ARG A 496 12.20 3.43 -3.07
N ALA A 497 11.21 4.33 -3.11
CA ALA A 497 11.39 5.71 -2.66
C ALA A 497 11.77 5.78 -1.17
N ALA A 498 11.07 5.03 -0.32
CA ALA A 498 11.39 4.95 1.10
C ALA A 498 12.78 4.35 1.36
N ALA A 499 13.17 3.30 0.62
CA ALA A 499 14.48 2.67 0.77
C ALA A 499 15.64 3.64 0.46
N GLU A 500 15.51 4.49 -0.57
CA GLU A 500 16.54 5.51 -0.88
C GLU A 500 16.62 6.58 0.21
N VAL A 501 15.48 7.04 0.75
CA VAL A 501 15.44 7.99 1.87
C VAL A 501 16.12 7.40 3.10
N LEU A 502 15.71 6.19 3.52
CA LEU A 502 16.29 5.53 4.70
C LEU A 502 17.77 5.26 4.52
N THR A 503 18.20 4.81 3.34
CA THR A 503 19.63 4.61 3.03
C THR A 503 20.41 5.90 3.20
N THR A 504 19.89 7.00 2.65
CA THR A 504 20.56 8.29 2.68
C THR A 504 20.61 8.87 4.09
N LEU A 505 19.48 8.90 4.81
CA LEU A 505 19.40 9.55 6.12
C LEU A 505 20.10 8.76 7.23
N THR A 506 20.09 7.42 7.16
CA THR A 506 20.82 6.59 8.13
C THR A 506 22.32 6.49 7.81
N GLY A 507 22.70 6.81 6.57
CA GLY A 507 24.09 6.67 6.08
C GLY A 507 24.50 5.23 5.78
N SER A 508 23.54 4.29 5.74
CA SER A 508 23.78 2.87 5.52
C SER A 508 22.70 2.29 4.61
N ALA A 509 23.07 1.46 3.65
CA ALA A 509 22.08 0.67 2.88
C ALA A 509 21.45 -0.45 3.72
N PHE A 510 22.12 -0.85 4.80
CA PHE A 510 21.71 -1.95 5.66
C PHE A 510 20.88 -1.47 6.83
N PHE A 511 19.92 -2.31 7.23
CA PHE A 511 19.25 -2.17 8.51
C PHE A 511 20.26 -2.17 9.67
N PRO A 512 19.95 -1.52 10.81
CA PRO A 512 20.77 -1.61 12.02
C PRO A 512 21.08 -3.08 12.37
N GLY A 513 22.32 -3.36 12.76
CA GLY A 513 22.78 -4.75 13.01
C GLY A 513 22.89 -5.64 11.76
N GLY A 514 22.62 -5.10 10.56
CA GLY A 514 22.71 -5.81 9.29
C GLY A 514 21.57 -6.80 9.01
N LEU A 515 20.49 -6.78 9.80
CA LEU A 515 19.36 -7.68 9.63
C LEU A 515 18.09 -7.05 10.22
N HIS A 516 17.01 -7.04 9.44
CA HIS A 516 15.67 -6.80 9.93
C HIS A 516 14.78 -8.01 9.61
N GLU A 517 13.82 -8.29 10.49
CA GLU A 517 12.97 -9.47 10.37
C GLU A 517 11.51 -9.15 10.70
N PHE A 518 10.61 -9.76 9.92
CA PHE A 518 9.22 -9.95 10.31
C PHE A 518 8.94 -11.42 10.58
N VAL A 519 8.29 -11.70 11.71
CA VAL A 519 7.94 -13.06 12.12
C VAL A 519 6.43 -13.29 11.95
N ALA A 520 6.07 -14.12 10.98
CA ALA A 520 4.72 -14.64 10.83
C ALA A 520 4.56 -15.92 11.68
N PRO A 521 3.82 -15.88 12.80
CA PRO A 521 3.61 -17.06 13.63
C PRO A 521 2.77 -18.12 12.89
N PRO A 522 2.71 -19.36 13.37
CA PRO A 522 1.73 -20.33 12.89
C PRO A 522 0.31 -19.74 12.91
N SER A 523 -0.49 -20.06 11.90
CA SER A 523 -1.85 -19.51 11.69
C SER A 523 -1.91 -18.00 11.40
N TYR A 524 -0.85 -17.41 10.84
CA TYR A 524 -0.83 -16.00 10.42
C TYR A 524 -1.72 -15.72 9.21
N LEU A 525 -1.68 -16.58 8.18
CA LEU A 525 -2.39 -16.38 6.92
C LEU A 525 -3.90 -16.33 7.14
N LYS A 526 -4.55 -15.32 6.55
CA LYS A 526 -5.99 -15.07 6.64
C LYS A 526 -6.73 -15.47 5.37
N THR A 527 -6.04 -15.48 4.23
CA THR A 527 -6.65 -15.76 2.92
C THR A 527 -7.10 -17.20 2.78
N ASP A 528 -6.51 -18.11 3.56
CA ASP A 528 -6.66 -19.56 3.37
C ASP A 528 -6.93 -20.35 4.65
N ARG A 529 -7.51 -21.55 4.47
CA ARG A 529 -7.48 -22.67 5.42
C ARG A 529 -7.10 -23.96 4.67
N PRO A 530 -6.00 -24.65 5.06
CA PRO A 530 -5.20 -24.40 6.25
C PRO A 530 -4.16 -23.29 6.06
N SER A 531 -4.09 -22.41 7.05
CA SER A 531 -3.07 -21.37 7.21
C SER A 531 -1.67 -21.98 7.36
N ASN A 532 -0.61 -21.16 7.43
CA ASN A 532 0.76 -21.64 7.60
C ASN A 532 0.89 -22.46 8.91
N THR A 533 1.50 -23.63 8.80
CA THR A 533 1.59 -24.59 9.92
C THR A 533 2.82 -24.37 10.80
N ALA A 534 3.83 -23.67 10.28
CA ALA A 534 5.04 -23.29 10.98
C ALA A 534 5.25 -21.77 10.89
N GLU A 535 6.12 -21.27 11.76
CA GLU A 535 6.61 -19.90 11.70
C GLU A 535 7.33 -19.65 10.36
N VAL A 536 7.10 -18.48 9.78
CA VAL A 536 7.83 -17.99 8.60
C VAL A 536 8.49 -16.67 8.97
N ARG A 537 9.79 -16.56 8.67
CA ARG A 537 10.57 -15.34 8.89
C ARG A 537 10.87 -14.68 7.56
N LEU A 538 10.35 -13.47 7.35
CA LEU A 538 10.82 -12.61 6.27
C LEU A 538 12.05 -11.87 6.79
N GLN A 539 13.17 -11.94 6.07
CA GLN A 539 14.44 -11.37 6.50
C GLN A 539 15.00 -10.46 5.41
N TRP A 540 15.56 -9.32 5.82
CA TRP A 540 16.14 -8.33 4.91
C TRP A 540 17.46 -7.80 5.47
N ALA A 541 18.51 -7.77 4.63
CA ALA A 541 19.76 -7.13 5.02
C ALA A 541 19.71 -5.62 4.77
N THR A 542 19.17 -5.23 3.61
CA THR A 542 19.09 -3.83 3.18
C THR A 542 17.65 -3.33 3.06
N TYR A 543 17.49 -2.01 3.13
CA TYR A 543 16.19 -1.37 2.84
C TYR A 543 15.72 -1.70 1.42
N ALA A 544 16.67 -1.83 0.48
CA ALA A 544 16.40 -2.24 -0.89
C ALA A 544 15.86 -3.68 -0.99
N ASP A 545 16.34 -4.62 -0.17
CA ASP A 545 15.81 -5.99 -0.14
C ASP A 545 14.36 -6.02 0.31
N ALA A 546 14.02 -5.24 1.35
CA ALA A 546 12.63 -5.10 1.80
C ALA A 546 11.76 -4.49 0.70
N ALA A 547 12.25 -3.43 0.04
CA ALA A 547 11.52 -2.78 -1.04
C ALA A 547 11.32 -3.65 -2.28
N ASP A 548 12.33 -4.41 -2.67
CA ASP A 548 12.26 -5.36 -3.77
C ASP A 548 11.26 -6.46 -3.44
N GLN A 549 11.30 -7.00 -2.22
CA GLN A 549 10.36 -8.02 -1.77
C GLN A 549 8.91 -7.50 -1.75
N ALA A 550 8.69 -6.24 -1.40
CA ALA A 550 7.38 -5.60 -1.49
C ALA A 550 6.83 -5.60 -2.92
N GLY A 551 7.70 -5.38 -3.91
CA GLY A 551 7.38 -5.49 -5.34
C GLY A 551 7.06 -6.93 -5.76
N GLN A 552 7.96 -7.86 -5.44
CA GLN A 552 7.81 -9.29 -5.75
C GLN A 552 6.52 -9.86 -5.17
N SER A 553 6.13 -9.43 -3.97
CA SER A 553 4.89 -9.85 -3.31
C SER A 553 3.65 -9.65 -4.17
N ARG A 554 3.66 -8.65 -5.07
CA ARG A 554 2.53 -8.35 -5.93
C ARG A 554 2.37 -9.33 -7.08
N ILE A 555 3.48 -9.93 -7.52
CA ILE A 555 3.52 -11.01 -8.52
C ILE A 555 3.08 -12.31 -7.85
N TRP A 556 3.59 -12.59 -6.64
CA TRP A 556 3.14 -13.73 -5.82
C TRP A 556 1.65 -13.64 -5.47
N GLY A 557 1.12 -12.43 -5.24
CA GLY A 557 -0.31 -12.19 -5.07
C GLY A 557 -1.11 -12.21 -6.39
N GLY A 558 -0.48 -12.34 -7.55
CA GLY A 558 -1.15 -12.45 -8.85
C GLY A 558 -1.81 -11.16 -9.35
N ILE A 559 -1.47 -9.99 -8.81
CA ILE A 559 -2.15 -8.73 -9.16
C ILE A 559 -1.33 -7.75 -10.01
N HIS A 560 -0.05 -8.05 -10.19
CA HIS A 560 0.89 -7.29 -11.02
C HIS A 560 1.74 -8.25 -11.85
N LEU A 561 2.21 -7.76 -12.99
CA LEU A 561 3.20 -8.45 -13.83
C LEU A 561 4.60 -7.90 -13.54
N GLU A 562 5.63 -8.66 -13.91
CA GLU A 562 7.03 -8.26 -13.77
C GLU A 562 7.33 -6.80 -14.20
N PRO A 563 6.93 -6.32 -15.40
CA PRO A 563 7.24 -4.94 -15.79
C PRO A 563 6.57 -3.88 -14.91
N ASP A 564 5.42 -4.16 -14.30
CA ASP A 564 4.78 -3.23 -13.35
C ASP A 564 5.68 -2.98 -12.15
N ASP A 565 6.31 -4.04 -11.66
CA ASP A 565 7.17 -4.03 -10.50
C ASP A 565 8.54 -3.43 -10.84
N LEU A 566 9.26 -4.01 -11.80
CA LEU A 566 10.64 -3.60 -12.10
C LEU A 566 10.75 -2.13 -12.53
N THR A 567 9.76 -1.63 -13.29
CA THR A 567 9.69 -0.21 -13.64
C THR A 567 9.29 0.63 -12.43
N GLY A 568 8.31 0.18 -11.62
CA GLY A 568 7.93 0.86 -10.39
C GLY A 568 9.10 1.09 -9.44
N ARG A 569 9.99 0.09 -9.28
CA ARG A 569 11.23 0.23 -8.48
C ARG A 569 12.15 1.31 -9.07
N ARG A 570 12.38 1.32 -10.40
CA ARG A 570 13.22 2.35 -11.04
C ARG A 570 12.70 3.77 -10.81
N ILE A 571 11.38 3.94 -10.82
CA ILE A 571 10.76 5.25 -10.56
C ILE A 571 10.89 5.63 -9.10
N GLY A 572 10.58 4.69 -8.19
CA GLY A 572 10.73 4.93 -6.76
C GLY A 572 12.15 5.33 -6.39
N HIS A 573 13.16 4.74 -7.04
CA HIS A 573 14.55 5.16 -6.88
C HIS A 573 14.77 6.65 -7.22
N LEU A 574 14.31 7.11 -8.39
CA LEU A 574 14.45 8.52 -8.79
C LEU A 574 13.69 9.46 -7.84
N VAL A 575 12.44 9.12 -7.53
CA VAL A 575 11.59 9.89 -6.60
C VAL A 575 12.22 10.02 -5.23
N GLY A 576 12.74 8.92 -4.67
CA GLY A 576 13.37 8.92 -3.35
C GLY A 576 14.61 9.81 -3.29
N LEU A 577 15.43 9.78 -4.34
CA LEU A 577 16.60 10.66 -4.46
C LEU A 577 16.21 12.13 -4.58
N ASP A 578 15.22 12.47 -5.41
CA ASP A 578 14.75 13.85 -5.55
C ASP A 578 14.24 14.42 -4.21
N ALA A 579 13.40 13.65 -3.52
CA ALA A 579 12.81 14.04 -2.25
C ALA A 579 13.86 14.20 -1.14
N VAL A 580 14.77 13.24 -0.96
CA VAL A 580 15.80 13.35 0.09
C VAL A 580 16.78 14.49 -0.20
N ASN A 581 17.13 14.72 -1.47
CA ASN A 581 17.99 15.84 -1.85
C ASN A 581 17.33 17.19 -1.59
N LEU A 582 16.02 17.32 -1.79
CA LEU A 582 15.31 18.54 -1.42
C LEU A 582 15.17 18.69 0.11
N ALA A 583 14.85 17.61 0.82
CA ALA A 583 14.74 17.65 2.28
C ALA A 583 16.07 18.06 2.95
N LEU A 584 17.21 17.53 2.50
CA LEU A 584 18.53 17.94 2.98
C LEU A 584 18.79 19.44 2.74
N ARG A 585 18.24 20.03 1.67
CA ARG A 585 18.33 21.47 1.43
C ARG A 585 17.48 22.29 2.39
N TYR A 586 16.27 21.83 2.72
CA TYR A 586 15.47 22.43 3.77
C TYR A 586 16.20 22.39 5.12
N PHE A 587 16.83 21.27 5.47
CA PHE A 587 17.58 21.14 6.74
C PHE A 587 18.77 22.09 6.82
N ALA A 588 19.41 22.37 5.67
CA ALA A 588 20.54 23.27 5.57
C ALA A 588 20.16 24.76 5.39
N GLY A 589 18.86 25.07 5.25
CA GLY A 589 18.40 26.44 5.00
C GLY A 589 18.70 26.98 3.61
N ASN A 590 18.85 26.10 2.62
CA ASN A 590 19.17 26.47 1.23
C ASN A 590 18.20 25.84 0.21
N ALA A 591 16.97 25.57 0.65
CA ALA A 591 15.89 25.17 -0.25
C ALA A 591 15.55 26.32 -1.21
N PRO A 592 15.14 26.00 -2.46
CA PRO A 592 14.92 26.98 -3.52
C PRO A 592 13.72 27.90 -3.30
#